data_AF-A0A1V4VQT6-F1
#
_entry.id   AF-A0A1V4VQT6-F1
#
_cell.length_a   1.000
_cell.length_b   1.000
_cell.length_c   1.000
_cell.angle_alpha   90.00
_cell.angle_beta   90.00
_cell.angle_gamma   90.00
#
_symmetry.space_group_name_H-M   'P 1'
#
loop_
_entity.id
_entity.type
_entity.pdbx_description
1 polymer ?
#
loop_
_entity_poly.entity_id
_entity_poly.type
_entity_poly.pdbx_seq_one_letter_code
_entity_poly.pdbx_strand_id
1 'polypeptide(L)' 'MQNTQTIQQCIQTCQQTAAQMRNLANSETDQMAKNKLVEGAHHLDLCITECQYSLQQIQGGMA' A
#
# COMPACT_ATOMS: atom_id res chain seq x y z
N MET A 1 -10.24 -4.37 18.93
CA MET A 1 -9.03 -3.51 19.03
C MET A 1 -7.80 -4.11 18.35
N GLN A 2 -7.50 -5.42 18.45
CA GLN A 2 -6.35 -6.03 17.73
C GLN A 2 -6.45 -5.87 16.20
N ASN A 3 -7.61 -6.10 15.59
CA ASN A 3 -7.78 -5.98 14.13
C ASN A 3 -7.50 -4.56 13.59
N THR A 4 -7.85 -3.52 14.35
CA THR A 4 -7.60 -2.12 13.99
C THR A 4 -6.10 -1.81 13.93
N GLN A 5 -5.32 -2.32 14.88
CA GLN A 5 -3.86 -2.17 14.90
C GLN A 5 -3.21 -2.94 13.75
N THR A 6 -3.68 -4.14 13.45
CA THR A 6 -3.21 -4.93 12.29
C THR A 6 -3.43 -4.20 10.97
N ILE A 7 -4.61 -3.59 10.76
CA ILE A 7 -4.90 -2.82 9.53
C ILE A 7 -4.01 -1.58 9.44
N GLN A 8 -3.79 -0.87 10.54
CA GLN A 8 -2.87 0.28 10.58
C GLN A 8 -1.43 -0.13 10.23
N GLN A 9 -0.96 -1.27 10.73
CA GLN A 9 0.36 -1.80 10.41
C GLN A 9 0.47 -2.25 8.94
N CYS A 10 -0.61 -2.82 8.38
CA CYS A 10 -0.72 -3.13 6.96
C CYS A 10 -0.53 -1.86 6.12
N ILE A 11 -1.27 -0.79 6.43
CA ILE A 11 -1.16 0.50 5.73
C ILE A 11 0.28 1.03 5.75
N GLN A 12 0.93 1.03 6.91
CA GLN A 12 2.32 1.50 7.02
C GLN A 12 3.28 0.64 6.20
N THR A 13 3.11 -0.68 6.20
CA THR A 13 3.96 -1.61 5.44
C THR A 13 3.78 -1.40 3.94
N CYS A 14 2.54 -1.24 3.46
CA CYS A 14 2.24 -0.93 2.07
C CYS A 14 2.85 0.41 1.65
N GLN A 15 2.76 1.45 2.49
CA GLN A 15 3.34 2.77 2.20
C GLN A 15 4.86 2.69 2.03
N GLN A 16 5.55 2.00 2.95
CA GLN A 16 7.00 1.81 2.88
C GLN A 16 7.41 1.01 1.65
N THR A 17 6.69 -0.08 1.36
CA THR A 17 6.99 -0.95 0.21
C THR A 17 6.74 -0.23 -1.12
N ALA A 18 5.66 0.55 -1.23
CA ALA A 18 5.36 1.33 -2.43
C ALA A 18 6.43 2.40 -2.68
N ALA A 19 6.93 3.06 -1.63
CA ALA A 19 8.04 4.01 -1.75
C ALA A 19 9.33 3.32 -2.21
N GLN A 20 9.65 2.14 -1.66
CA GLN A 20 10.81 1.34 -2.09
C GLN A 20 10.71 0.92 -3.55
N MET A 21 9.54 0.43 -3.99
CA MET A 21 9.31 0.05 -5.39
C MET A 21 9.51 1.24 -6.34
N ARG A 22 9.00 2.43 -5.99
CA ARG A 22 9.24 3.65 -6.79
C ARG A 22 10.71 4.03 -6.83
N ASN A 23 11.44 3.90 -5.72
CA ASN A 23 12.87 4.17 -5.68
C ASN A 23 13.65 3.18 -6.56
N LEU A 24 13.32 1.89 -6.52
CA LEU A 24 13.90 0.88 -7.40
C LEU A 24 13.60 1.19 -8.87
N ALA A 25 12.37 1.58 -9.19
CA ALA A 25 11.96 1.94 -10.55
C ALA A 25 12.73 3.14 -11.10
N ASN A 26 13.14 4.08 -10.25
CA ASN A 26 13.94 5.25 -10.64
C ASN A 26 15.39 4.89 -10.97
N SER A 27 15.93 3.83 -10.37
CA SER A 27 17.28 3.31 -10.67
C SER A 27 17.30 2.23 -11.74
N GLU A 28 16.14 1.73 -12.18
CA GLU A 28 16.04 0.63 -13.13
C GLU A 28 16.22 1.12 -14.58
N THR A 29 17.03 0.38 -15.33
CA THR A 29 17.34 0.63 -16.75
C THR A 29 16.51 -0.22 -17.69
N ASP A 30 16.09 -1.41 -17.26
CA ASP A 30 15.17 -2.25 -18.01
C ASP A 30 13.75 -1.69 -17.92
N GLN A 31 13.20 -1.28 -19.08
CA GLN A 31 11.91 -0.61 -19.13
C GLN A 31 10.75 -1.51 -18.66
N MET A 32 10.86 -2.84 -18.86
CA MET A 32 9.83 -3.77 -18.43
C MET A 32 9.81 -3.90 -16.91
N ALA A 33 10.98 -4.10 -16.29
CA ALA A 33 11.15 -4.15 -14.84
C ALA A 33 10.71 -2.84 -14.18
N LYS A 34 11.09 -1.69 -14.75
CA LYS A 34 10.63 -0.37 -14.30
C LYS A 34 9.11 -0.27 -14.29
N ASN A 35 8.45 -0.65 -15.39
CA ASN A 35 6.99 -0.62 -15.48
C ASN A 35 6.34 -1.53 -14.42
N LYS A 36 6.90 -2.72 -14.18
CA LYS A 36 6.40 -3.65 -13.16
C LYS A 36 6.56 -3.14 -11.73
N LEU A 37 7.67 -2.46 -11.44
CA LEU A 37 7.88 -1.81 -10.13
C LEU A 37 6.87 -0.67 -9.90
N VAL A 38 6.60 0.14 -10.92
CA VAL A 38 5.60 1.21 -10.85
C VAL A 38 4.17 0.64 -10.69
N GLU A 39 3.83 -0.41 -11.45
CA GLU A 39 2.55 -1.12 -11.35
C GLU A 39 2.35 -1.73 -9.95
N GLY A 40 3.38 -2.38 -9.40
CA GLY A 40 3.36 -2.91 -8.04
C GLY A 40 3.14 -1.83 -6.98
N ALA A 41 3.84 -0.69 -7.10
CA ALA A 41 3.64 0.45 -6.19
C ALA A 41 2.21 0.99 -6.27
N HIS A 42 1.63 1.07 -7.48
CA HIS A 42 0.25 1.51 -7.68
C HIS A 42 -0.77 0.57 -7.03
N HIS A 43 -0.58 -0.75 -7.13
CA HIS A 43 -1.45 -1.70 -6.44
C HIS A 43 -1.40 -1.57 -4.92
N LEU A 44 -0.25 -1.23 -4.35
CA LEU A 44 -0.13 -0.96 -2.93
C LEU A 44 -0.88 0.31 -2.51
N ASP A 45 -0.92 1.35 -3.35
CA ASP A 45 -1.73 2.55 -3.09
C ASP A 45 -3.24 2.23 -3.05
N LEU A 46 -3.70 1.38 -3.97
CA LEU A 46 -5.09 0.91 -3.97
C LEU A 46 -5.40 0.09 -2.71
N CYS A 47 -4.49 -0.80 -2.32
CA CYS A 47 -4.61 -1.58 -1.08
C CYS A 47 -4.70 -0.68 0.16
N ILE A 48 -3.89 0.39 0.24
CA ILE A 48 -3.97 1.38 1.32
C ILE A 48 -5.34 2.05 1.36
N THR A 49 -5.88 2.43 0.20
CA THR A 49 -7.19 3.08 0.10
C THR A 49 -8.30 2.18 0.67
N GLU A 50 -8.31 0.90 0.29
CA GLU A 50 -9.26 -0.09 0.79
C GLU A 50 -9.08 -0.37 2.29
N CYS A 51 -7.84 -0.41 2.78
CA CYS A 51 -7.55 -0.56 4.20
C CYS A 51 -8.04 0.65 5.01
N GLN A 52 -7.87 1.86 4.49
CA GLN A 52 -8.35 3.10 5.12
C GLN A 52 -9.88 3.12 5.19
N TYR A 53 -10.55 2.76 4.09
CA TYR A 53 -12.00 2.62 4.07
C TYR A 53 -12.48 1.60 5.11
N SER A 54 -11.89 0.41 5.13
CA SER A 54 -12.21 -0.64 6.11
C SER A 54 -12.02 -0.16 7.55
N LEU A 55 -10.94 0.57 7.82
CA LEU A 55 -10.66 1.14 9.13
C LEU A 55 -11.73 2.16 9.56
N GLN A 56 -12.16 3.03 8.65
CA GLN A 56 -13.24 3.99 8.89
C GLN A 56 -14.55 3.28 9.23
N GLN A 57 -14.90 2.22 8.50
CA GLN A 57 -16.11 1.43 8.78
C GLN A 57 -16.07 0.77 10.16
N ILE A 58 -14.91 0.20 10.55
CA ILE A 58 -14.71 -0.43 11.86
C ILE A 58 -14.78 0.60 12.99
N GLN A 59 -14.20 1.79 12.80
CA GLN A 59 -14.17 2.84 13.83
C GLN A 59 -15.49 3.62 13.93
N GLY A 60 -16.23 3.73 12.83
CA GLY A 60 -17.51 4.43 12.74
C GLY A 60 -18.74 3.65 13.23
N GLY A 61 -18.57 2.41 13.70
CA GLY A 61 -19.65 1.62 14.27
C GLY A 61 -20.64 1.00 13.27
N MET A 62 -20.28 0.92 11.98
CA MET A 62 -21.05 0.21 10.95
C MET A 62 -20.30 -1.03 10.45
N ALA A 63 -19.98 -1.93 11.36
CA ALA A 63 -19.49 -3.28 11.07
C ALA A 63 -20.29 -4.31 11.89
#